data_AF-A0A7X9GP53-F1
#
_entry.id   AF-A0A7X9GP53-F1
#
_cell.length_a   1.000
_cell.length_b   1.000
_cell.length_c   1.000
_cell.angle_alpha   90.00
_cell.angle_beta   90.00
_cell.angle_gamma   90.00
#
_symmetry.space_group_name_H-M   'P 1'
#
loop_
_entity.id
_entity.type
_entity.pdbx_description
1 polymer ?
#
loop_
_entity_poly.entity_id
_entity_poly.type
_entity_poly.pdbx_seq_one_letter_code
_entity_poly.pdbx_strand_id
1 'polypeptide(L)' 'MKDDFYEKLKLLLDFVEQESKKPPENESYAALVWNKGYRNAMIKVRDYIWKLFN' A
#
# COMPACT_ATOMS: atom_id res chain seq x y z
N MET A 1 -15.22 11.37 16.21
CA MET A 1 -13.74 11.50 16.26
C MET A 1 -13.04 10.15 16.07
N LYS A 2 -13.37 9.10 16.85
CA LYS A 2 -12.86 7.75 16.56
C LYS A 2 -13.34 7.21 15.22
N ASP A 3 -14.60 7.45 14.87
CA ASP A 3 -15.20 6.93 13.62
C ASP A 3 -14.52 7.50 12.36
N ASP A 4 -14.29 8.82 12.32
CA ASP A 4 -13.56 9.50 11.23
C ASP A 4 -12.10 9.00 11.08
N PHE A 5 -11.44 8.67 12.19
CA PHE A 5 -10.09 8.10 12.17
C PHE A 5 -10.07 6.69 11.56
N TYR A 6 -11.00 5.82 11.97
CA TYR A 6 -11.11 4.46 11.44
C TYR A 6 -11.55 4.43 9.97
N GLU A 7 -12.45 5.32 9.56
CA GLU A 7 -12.83 5.47 8.16
C GLU A 7 -11.65 5.88 7.27
N LYS A 8 -10.86 6.87 7.71
CA LYS A 8 -9.66 7.31 6.99
C LYS A 8 -8.60 6.21 6.91
N LEU A 9 -8.40 5.46 8.00
CA LEU A 9 -7.49 4.31 8.01
C LEU A 9 -7.95 3.20 7.06
N LYS A 10 -9.26 2.95 6.97
CA LYS A 10 -9.82 1.95 6.06
C LYS A 10 -9.63 2.35 4.59
N LEU A 11 -9.89 3.61 4.25
CA LEU A 11 -9.60 4.15 2.92
C LEU A 11 -8.12 4.01 2.55
N LEU A 12 -7.22 4.29 3.49
CA LEU A 12 -5.80 4.17 3.26
C LEU A 12 -5.38 2.69 3.09
N LEU A 13 -5.99 1.80 3.87
CA LEU A 13 -5.78 0.35 3.76
C LEU A 13 -6.20 -0.17 2.38
N ASP A 14 -7.38 0.20 1.93
CA ASP A 14 -7.91 -0.19 0.61
C ASP A 14 -6.99 0.28 -0.52
N PHE A 15 -6.49 1.53 -0.43
CA PHE A 15 -5.55 2.08 -1.40
C PHE A 15 -4.24 1.27 -1.46
N VAL A 16 -3.57 1.07 -0.32
CA VAL A 16 -2.27 0.37 -0.32
C VAL A 16 -2.41 -1.10 -0.72
N GLU A 17 -3.56 -1.73 -0.44
CA GLU A 17 -3.84 -3.08 -0.92
C GLU A 17 -3.93 -3.14 -2.44
N GLN A 18 -4.65 -2.20 -3.06
CA GLN A 18 -4.76 -2.13 -4.52
C GLN A 18 -3.39 -1.88 -5.17
N GLU A 19 -2.63 -0.91 -4.68
CA GLU A 19 -1.29 -0.59 -5.19
C GLU A 19 -0.32 -1.77 -5.04
N SER A 20 -0.40 -2.52 -3.93
CA SER A 20 0.47 -3.69 -3.69
C SER A 20 0.22 -4.87 -4.65
N LYS A 21 -0.96 -4.91 -5.29
CA LYS A 21 -1.38 -5.96 -6.23
C LYS A 21 -1.10 -5.60 -7.68
N LYS A 22 -0.77 -4.34 -7.99
CA LYS A 22 -0.50 -3.90 -9.36
C LYS A 22 0.73 -4.62 -9.92
N PRO A 23 0.66 -5.12 -11.18
CA PRO A 23 1.84 -5.62 -11.86
C PRO A 23 2.82 -4.46 -12.12
N PRO A 24 4.12 -4.74 -12.24
CA PRO A 24 5.08 -3.73 -12.68
C PRO A 24 4.71 -3.23 -14.08
N GLU A 25 4.56 -1.92 -14.25
CA GLU A 25 4.43 -1.30 -15.58
C GLU A 25 5.82 -0.93 -16.14
N ASN A 26 6.08 -1.26 -17.40
CA ASN A 26 7.32 -1.08 -18.19
C ASN A 26 8.46 -2.11 -18.07
N GLU A 27 9.14 -2.32 -19.19
CA GLU A 27 10.22 -3.29 -19.41
C GLU A 27 11.63 -2.81 -18.99
N SER A 28 11.81 -1.52 -18.65
CA SER A 28 13.13 -1.02 -18.27
C SER A 28 13.52 -1.50 -16.87
N TYR A 29 14.78 -1.91 -16.68
CA TYR A 29 15.27 -2.42 -15.39
C TYR A 29 15.07 -1.41 -14.24
N ALA A 30 15.28 -0.11 -14.51
CA ALA A 30 15.04 0.95 -13.53
C ALA A 30 13.57 1.06 -13.14
N ALA A 31 12.64 0.94 -14.10
CA ALA A 31 11.21 0.91 -13.82
C ALA A 31 10.82 -0.33 -13.01
N LEU A 32 11.36 -1.50 -13.33
CA LEU A 32 11.13 -2.74 -12.56
C LEU A 32 11.61 -2.62 -11.11
N VAL A 33 12.81 -2.06 -10.87
CA VAL A 33 13.35 -1.86 -9.52
C VAL A 33 12.54 -0.84 -8.75
N TRP A 34 12.18 0.29 -9.37
CA TRP A 34 11.31 1.31 -8.77
C TRP A 34 9.94 0.73 -8.40
N ASN A 35 9.30 0.01 -9.33
CA ASN A 35 8.01 -0.64 -9.11
C ASN A 35 8.08 -1.68 -7.99
N LYS A 36 9.17 -2.46 -7.91
CA LYS A 36 9.39 -3.41 -6.82
C LYS A 36 9.57 -2.70 -5.48
N GLY A 37 10.33 -1.62 -5.44
CA GLY A 37 10.52 -0.79 -4.23
C GLY A 37 9.21 -0.17 -3.76
N TYR A 38 8.45 0.43 -4.69
CA TYR A 38 7.13 0.99 -4.47
C TYR A 38 6.14 -0.05 -3.93
N ARG A 39 6.02 -1.21 -4.59
CA ARG A 39 5.17 -2.32 -4.14
C ARG A 39 5.54 -2.80 -2.74
N ASN A 40 6.83 -2.93 -2.44
CA ASN A 40 7.30 -3.31 -1.10
C ASN A 40 6.95 -2.24 -0.05
N ALA A 41 7.01 -0.96 -0.40
CA ALA A 41 6.57 0.11 0.49
C ALA A 41 5.07 0.02 0.78
N MET A 42 4.24 -0.21 -0.24
CA MET A 42 2.79 -0.40 -0.07
C MET A 42 2.45 -1.58 0.85
N ILE A 43 3.15 -2.72 0.70
CA ILE A 43 2.99 -3.88 1.58
C ILE A 43 3.33 -3.53 3.04
N LYS A 44 4.46 -2.86 3.28
CA LYS A 44 4.87 -2.47 4.63
C LYS A 44 3.88 -1.50 5.28
N VAL A 45 3.35 -0.54 4.53
CA VAL A 45 2.35 0.42 5.01
C VAL A 45 1.03 -0.30 5.34
N ARG A 46 0.58 -1.21 4.46
CA ARG A 46 -0.59 -2.08 4.72
C ARG A 46 -0.46 -2.85 6.03
N ASP A 47 0.68 -3.51 6.23
CA ASP A 47 0.91 -4.32 7.44
C ASP A 47 0.96 -3.47 8.71
N TYR A 48 1.50 -2.24 8.61
CA TYR A 48 1.48 -1.28 9.71
C TYR A 48 0.05 -0.84 10.06
N ILE A 49 -0.77 -0.52 9.07
CA ILE A 49 -2.17 -0.13 9.27
C ILE A 49 -2.98 -1.27 9.89
N TRP A 50 -2.78 -2.51 9.44
CA TRP A 50 -3.43 -3.68 10.05
C TRP A 50 -3.13 -3.85 11.55
N LYS A 51 -1.94 -3.48 12.01
CA LYS A 51 -1.58 -3.49 13.45
C LYS A 51 -2.29 -2.41 14.27
N LEU A 52 -2.88 -1.41 13.63
CA LEU A 52 -3.68 -0.38 14.32
C LEU A 52 -5.14 -0.83 14.48
N PHE A 53 -5.58 -1.79 13.67
CA PHE A 53 -6.93 -2.37 13.71
C PHE A 53 -7.05 -3.60 14.63
N ASN A 54 -5.95 -4.34 14.86
CA ASN A 54 -5.87 -5.50 15.75
C ASN A 54 -5.14 -5.15 17.05
#